data_AF-A0A673FYB2-F1
#
_entry.id   AF-A0A673FYB2-F1
#
_cell.length_a   1.000
_cell.length_b   1.000
_cell.length_c   1.000
_cell.angle_alpha   90.00
_cell.angle_beta   90.00
_cell.angle_gamma   90.00
#
_symmetry.space_group_name_H-M   'P 1'
#
loop_
_entity.id
_entity.type
_entity.pdbx_description
1 polymer ?
#
loop_
_entity_poly.entity_id
_entity_poly.type
_entity_poly.pdbx_seq_one_letter_code
_entity_poly.pdbx_strand_id
1 'polypeptide(L)'
;LIIPCHLSPEISAVDMEISWSNDTARVCLYKDRQVTEGIGYEGRASLFIHDLPRGNVSLRVADFRESDLGVYICQVTSKNKTQIWNKYGCVRPIY
;
A
#
# COMPACT_ATOMS: atom_id res chain seq x y z
N LEU A 1 -2.06 -6.71 9.47
CA LEU A 1 -3.21 -6.43 8.57
C LEU A 1 -2.75 -6.43 7.12
N ILE A 2 -3.57 -6.92 6.19
CA ILE A 2 -3.35 -6.75 4.74
C ILE A 2 -4.49 -5.91 4.20
N ILE A 3 -4.16 -4.88 3.44
CA ILE A 3 -5.12 -3.98 2.78
C ILE A 3 -5.09 -4.29 1.27
N PRO A 4 -6.11 -5.01 0.76
CA PRO A 4 -6.09 -5.49 -0.61
C PRO A 4 -6.28 -4.35 -1.62
N CYS A 5 -5.38 -4.26 -2.60
CA CYS A 5 -5.50 -3.34 -3.72
C CYS A 5 -4.85 -3.96 -4.97
N HIS A 6 -5.60 -3.95 -6.08
CA HIS A 6 -5.17 -4.49 -7.35
C HIS A 6 -5.47 -3.47 -8.45
N LEU A 7 -4.58 -3.42 -9.44
CA LEU A 7 -4.81 -2.65 -10.65
C LEU A 7 -5.92 -3.31 -11.49
N SER A 8 -6.79 -2.48 -12.06
CA SER A 8 -7.79 -2.90 -13.04
C SER A 8 -7.64 -2.02 -14.28
N PRO A 9 -7.28 -2.58 -15.45
CA PRO A 9 -6.96 -4.00 -15.68
C PRO A 9 -5.68 -4.47 -14.97
N GLU A 10 -5.51 -5.79 -14.82
CA GLU A 10 -4.28 -6.40 -14.27
C GLU A 10 -3.09 -6.13 -15.20
N ILE A 11 -2.27 -5.17 -14.80
CA ILE A 11 -1.05 -4.78 -15.52
C ILE A 11 0.12 -4.76 -14.54
N SER A 12 1.33 -4.95 -15.04
CA SER A 12 2.54 -4.95 -14.22
C SER A 12 2.74 -3.59 -13.54
N ALA A 13 2.83 -3.60 -12.22
CA ALA A 13 3.12 -2.43 -11.40
C ALA A 13 4.62 -2.25 -11.07
N VAL A 14 5.49 -3.12 -11.61
CA VAL A 14 6.93 -3.15 -11.26
C VAL A 14 7.63 -1.83 -11.53
N ASP A 15 7.30 -1.18 -12.66
CA ASP A 15 7.91 0.09 -13.09
C ASP A 15 7.03 1.30 -12.77
N MET A 16 6.07 1.15 -11.84
CA MET A 16 5.19 2.22 -11.37
C MET A 16 5.66 2.75 -10.01
N GLU A 17 5.29 3.99 -9.70
CA GLU A 17 5.41 4.54 -8.35
C GLU A 17 4.14 4.21 -7.56
N ILE A 18 4.28 3.62 -6.36
CA ILE A 18 3.15 3.24 -5.50
C ILE A 18 3.33 3.93 -4.16
N SER A 19 2.42 4.82 -3.79
CA SER A 19 2.42 5.50 -2.50
C SER A 19 1.21 5.03 -1.70
N TRP A 20 1.48 4.54 -0.50
CA TRP A 20 0.45 4.31 0.52
C TRP A 20 0.56 5.38 1.59
N SER A 21 -0.56 6.00 1.93
CA SER A 21 -0.70 6.93 3.05
C SER A 21 -1.96 6.61 3.83
N ASN A 22 -1.99 6.97 5.10
CA ASN A 22 -3.23 7.02 5.87
C ASN A 22 -3.62 8.49 6.12
N ASP A 23 -4.61 8.72 6.97
CA ASP A 23 -5.10 10.06 7.31
C ASP A 23 -4.05 10.94 7.99
N THR A 24 -2.99 10.36 8.57
CA THR A 24 -2.01 11.07 9.40
C THR A 24 -0.62 11.19 8.77
N ALA A 25 -0.20 10.24 7.94
CA ALA A 25 1.14 10.15 7.40
C ALA A 25 1.25 9.27 6.14
N ARG A 26 2.39 9.37 5.46
CA ARG A 26 2.79 8.36 4.47
C ARG A 26 3.14 7.06 5.22
N VAL A 27 2.64 5.94 4.72
CA VAL A 27 2.88 4.58 5.26
C VAL A 27 4.07 3.94 4.57
N CYS A 28 4.09 3.98 3.23
CA CYS A 28 5.26 3.58 2.46
C CYS A 28 5.24 4.19 1.04
N LEU A 29 6.39 4.18 0.40
CA LEU A 29 6.59 4.53 -1.01
C LEU A 29 7.38 3.43 -1.69
N TYR A 30 6.88 2.92 -2.81
CA TYR A 30 7.65 2.10 -3.73
C TYR A 30 8.00 2.91 -4.96
N LYS A 31 9.29 3.02 -5.23
CA LYS A 31 9.86 3.75 -6.36
C LYS A 31 11.21 3.16 -6.71
N ASP A 32 11.55 3.12 -8.00
CA ASP A 32 12.84 2.62 -8.47
C ASP A 32 13.20 1.23 -7.91
N ARG A 33 12.16 0.37 -7.76
CA ARG A 33 12.24 -1.00 -7.23
C ARG A 33 12.67 -1.10 -5.76
N GLN A 34 12.56 -0.01 -5.02
CA GLN A 34 12.83 0.06 -3.60
C GLN A 34 11.58 0.48 -2.83
N VAL A 35 11.37 -0.10 -1.65
CA VAL A 35 10.34 0.35 -0.70
C VAL A 35 11.00 1.22 0.36
N THR A 36 10.46 2.41 0.56
CA THR A 36 10.80 3.31 1.65
C THR A 36 9.60 3.38 2.60
N GLU A 37 9.82 3.02 3.85
CA GLU A 37 8.79 3.07 4.89
C GLU A 37 8.60 4.49 5.41
N GLY A 38 7.37 4.78 5.83
CA GLY A 38 7.03 6.05 6.47
C GLY A 38 7.34 6.06 7.95
N ILE A 39 7.33 7.26 8.53
CA ILE A 39 7.61 7.46 9.96
C ILE A 39 6.53 6.74 10.80
N GLY A 40 6.98 5.93 11.75
CA GLY A 40 6.10 5.13 12.62
C GLY A 40 5.66 3.80 12.01
N TYR A 41 6.07 3.52 10.77
CA TYR A 41 5.77 2.27 10.06
C TYR A 41 7.01 1.41 9.81
N GLU A 42 8.17 1.79 10.33
CA GLU A 42 9.46 1.12 10.10
C GLU A 42 9.47 -0.35 10.54
N GLY A 43 9.91 -1.23 9.65
CA GLY A 43 9.87 -2.68 9.82
C GLY A 43 8.45 -3.27 9.81
N ARG A 44 7.41 -2.45 9.59
CA ARG A 44 6.01 -2.87 9.64
C ARG A 44 5.31 -2.75 8.29
N ALA A 45 5.68 -1.79 7.45
CA ALA A 45 5.02 -1.57 6.15
C ALA A 45 5.77 -2.25 5.01
N SER A 46 5.07 -3.05 4.22
CA SER A 46 5.65 -3.73 3.06
C SER A 46 4.62 -3.94 1.94
N LEU A 47 5.13 -4.07 0.71
CA LEU A 47 4.35 -4.46 -0.47
C LEU A 47 4.66 -5.90 -0.88
N PHE A 48 3.74 -6.51 -1.63
CA PHE A 48 3.94 -7.83 -2.24
C PHE A 48 4.77 -7.70 -3.53
N ILE A 49 6.07 -7.43 -3.39
CA ILE A 49 6.98 -7.16 -4.53
C ILE A 49 6.92 -8.25 -5.61
N HIS A 50 6.78 -9.52 -5.21
CA HIS A 50 6.67 -10.65 -6.14
C HIS A 50 5.36 -10.69 -6.94
N ASP A 51 4.30 -10.04 -6.46
CA ASP A 51 2.99 -9.98 -7.14
C ASP A 51 2.75 -8.66 -7.88
N LEU A 52 3.68 -7.70 -7.81
CA LEU A 52 3.64 -6.48 -8.63
C LEU A 52 3.52 -6.78 -10.14
N PRO A 53 4.19 -7.80 -10.72
CA PRO A 53 4.00 -8.16 -12.13
C PRO A 53 2.55 -8.52 -12.49
N ARG A 54 1.75 -8.94 -11.50
CA ARG A 54 0.32 -9.27 -11.64
C ARG A 54 -0.61 -8.12 -11.22
N GLY A 55 -0.05 -6.93 -11.01
CA GLY A 55 -0.82 -5.75 -10.60
C GLY A 55 -1.28 -5.75 -9.15
N ASN A 56 -0.74 -6.64 -8.29
CA ASN A 56 -1.04 -6.62 -6.85
C ASN A 56 -0.24 -5.50 -6.18
N VAL A 57 -0.91 -4.43 -5.78
CA VAL A 57 -0.33 -3.29 -5.07
C VAL A 57 -0.78 -3.23 -3.61
N SER A 58 -1.22 -4.37 -3.07
CA SER A 58 -1.72 -4.49 -1.70
C SER A 58 -0.65 -4.13 -0.68
N LEU A 59 -1.08 -3.50 0.41
CA LEU A 59 -0.22 -3.13 1.53
C LEU A 59 -0.30 -4.20 2.62
N ARG A 60 0.85 -4.56 3.18
CA ARG A 60 0.95 -5.34 4.41
C ARG A 60 1.49 -4.44 5.52
N VAL A 61 0.75 -4.37 6.62
CA VAL A 61 1.16 -3.72 7.88
C VAL A 61 1.31 -4.81 8.95
N ALA A 62 2.54 -5.10 9.37
CA ALA A 62 2.82 -6.00 10.49
C ALA A 62 2.61 -5.29 11.84
N ASP A 63 2.42 -6.07 12.91
CA ASP A 63 2.18 -5.53 14.27
C ASP A 63 1.13 -4.40 14.28
N PHE A 64 -0.07 -4.71 13.79
CA PHE A 64 -1.14 -3.72 13.59
C PHE A 64 -1.70 -3.27 14.94
N ARG A 65 -1.78 -1.94 15.15
CA ARG A 65 -2.18 -1.30 16.41
C ARG A 65 -3.49 -0.54 16.21
N GLU A 66 -4.14 -0.17 17.31
CA GLU A 66 -5.33 0.69 17.26
C GLU A 66 -5.04 2.04 16.60
N SER A 67 -3.83 2.58 16.79
CA SER A 67 -3.37 3.80 16.10
C SER A 67 -3.25 3.66 14.59
N ASP A 68 -3.18 2.44 14.07
CA ASP A 68 -3.11 2.16 12.64
C ASP A 68 -4.51 2.03 12.01
N LEU A 69 -5.59 2.10 12.80
CA LEU A 69 -6.96 2.14 12.29
C LEU A 69 -7.21 3.43 11.50
N GLY A 70 -7.87 3.31 10.36
CA GLY A 70 -8.22 4.48 9.55
C GLY A 70 -8.43 4.17 8.09
N VAL A 71 -8.51 5.23 7.29
CA VAL A 71 -8.56 5.13 5.83
C VAL A 71 -7.15 5.15 5.29
N TYR A 72 -6.85 4.18 4.43
CA TYR A 72 -5.61 4.09 3.69
C TYR A 72 -5.87 4.46 2.23
N ILE A 73 -4.98 5.26 1.69
CA ILE A 73 -5.04 5.75 0.31
C ILE A 73 -3.88 5.09 -0.45
N CYS A 74 -4.23 4.37 -1.51
CA CYS A 74 -3.28 3.83 -2.47
C CYS A 74 -3.26 4.72 -3.69
N GLN A 75 -2.11 5.32 -3.97
CA GLN A 75 -1.86 6.08 -5.19
C GLN A 75 -0.84 5.34 -6.05
N VAL A 76 -1.17 5.08 -7.31
CA VAL A 76 -0.27 4.47 -8.29
C VAL A 76 -0.08 5.41 -9.46
N THR A 77 1.18 5.72 -9.78
CA THR A 77 1.55 6.63 -10.87
C THR A 77 2.41 5.89 -11.90
N SER A 78 1.99 5.93 -13.16
CA SER A 78 2.65 5.29 -14.30
C SER A 78 2.85 6.28 -15.44
N LYS A 79 4.10 6.69 -15.70
CA LYS A 79 4.61 7.47 -16.86
C LYS A 79 3.88 8.77 -17.25
N ASN A 80 2.73 9.10 -16.64
CA ASN A 80 1.91 10.34 -16.67
C ASN A 80 0.45 10.10 -16.23
N LYS A 81 0.03 8.86 -15.91
CA LYS A 81 -1.30 8.55 -15.39
C LYS A 81 -1.23 8.21 -13.91
N THR A 82 -2.04 8.87 -13.09
CA THR A 82 -2.21 8.57 -11.67
C THR A 82 -3.57 7.95 -11.42
N GLN A 83 -3.61 6.88 -10.62
CA GLN A 83 -4.83 6.23 -10.17
C GLN A 83 -4.83 6.18 -8.63
N ILE A 84 -5.97 6.49 -8.02
CA ILE A 84 -6.11 6.64 -6.56
C ILE A 84 -7.26 5.74 -6.08
N TRP A 85 -7.03 4.99 -5.00
CA TRP A 85 -8.03 4.16 -4.34
C TRP A 85 -8.04 4.41 -2.85
N ASN A 86 -9.24 4.60 -2.30
CA ASN A 86 -9.46 4.65 -0.85
C ASN A 86 -9.82 3.25 -0.36
N LYS A 87 -9.10 2.76 0.66
CA LYS A 87 -9.26 1.43 1.25
C LYS A 87 -9.36 1.58 2.76
N TYR A 88 -10.36 0.94 3.35
CA TYR A 88 -10.50 0.92 4.81
C TYR A 88 -9.59 -0.15 5.41
N GLY A 89 -8.72 0.24 6.35
CA GLY A 89 -7.95 -0.69 7.17
C GLY A 89 -8.77 -1.05 8.41
N CYS A 90 -9.47 -2.19 8.39
CA CYS A 90 -10.25 -2.67 9.53
C CYS A 90 -9.67 -3.99 10.05
N VAL A 91 -9.45 -4.10 11.36
CA VAL A 91 -9.25 -5.39 12.03
C VAL A 91 -10.60 -6.08 12.13
N ARG A 92 -10.70 -7.33 11.65
CA ARG A 92 -11.83 -8.18 12.04
C ARG A 92 -11.78 -8.35 13.56
N PRO A 93 -12.86 -8.05 14.31
CA PRO A 93 -12.95 -8.49 15.69
C PRO A 93 -12.87 -10.02 15.67
N ILE A 94 -11.91 -10.58 16.39
CA ILE A 94 -11.93 -12.00 16.73
C ILE A 94 -12.93 -12.08 17.89
N TYR A 95 -14.14 -12.58 17.61
CA TYR A 95 -15.06 -13.05 18.65
C TYR A 95 -14.74 -14.51 18.95
#